data_AF-A0A6L6D5Q2-F1
#
_entry.id   AF-A0A6L6D5Q2-F1
#
_cell.length_a   1.000
_cell.length_b   1.000
_cell.length_c   1.000
_cell.angle_alpha   90.00
_cell.angle_beta   90.00
_cell.angle_gamma   90.00
#
_symmetry.space_group_name_H-M   'P 1'
#
loop_
_entity.id
_entity.type
_entity.pdbx_description
1 polymer ?
#
loop_
_entity_poly.entity_id
_entity_poly.type
_entity_poly.pdbx_seq_one_letter_code
_entity_poly.pdbx_strand_id
1 'polypeptide(L)'
;MLESALYRSAVALRTALIGKELIRLNTPLSAGPLPEVGSTIEEVRCHNKSIEIVWDDGMVLETQLRLLGGWHLYRQGEVWKKPQDSAHVVVEVDEWVAACFNSSSVETYRDFDPRRHPLLGTLGPDLRSASADIEECVDRMMGYEERDETISEVLHDQRIMVGVGNVYRCEILWACEIHPWAQIGTLKRAECRELVQLAHEMLQSNYVHPAHKSAEGVTHELAAYGRQGKACHRCGDLIRVAHHGEASRVLYWCPGCQTAHQPLVRPNFTPLSIDRDGMYVDQHPAAQMFMQDVISARGNSQHNTH
;
A
#
# COMPACT_ATOMS: atom_id res chain seq x y z
N MET A 1 -0.59 -27.45 -10.00
CA MET A 1 0.73 -27.08 -10.58
C MET A 1 0.75 -25.62 -11.07
N LEU A 2 -0.26 -25.17 -11.84
CA LEU A 2 -0.37 -23.78 -12.31
C LEU A 2 -0.52 -22.76 -11.16
N GLU A 3 -1.36 -23.06 -10.18
CA GLU A 3 -1.66 -22.22 -9.01
C GLU A 3 -0.40 -21.94 -8.16
N SER A 4 0.46 -22.94 -8.00
CA SER A 4 1.76 -22.80 -7.33
C SER A 4 2.73 -21.89 -8.10
N ALA A 5 2.65 -21.85 -9.43
CA ALA A 5 3.50 -20.97 -10.24
C ALA A 5 3.01 -19.51 -10.21
N LEU A 6 1.69 -19.29 -10.29
CA LEU A 6 1.08 -17.97 -10.16
C LEU A 6 1.38 -17.35 -8.79
N TYR A 7 1.19 -18.15 -7.73
CA TYR A 7 1.50 -17.72 -6.37
C TYR A 7 2.98 -17.34 -6.20
N ARG A 8 3.91 -18.13 -6.77
CA ARG A 8 5.35 -17.77 -6.76
C ARG A 8 5.61 -16.46 -7.48
N SER A 9 4.96 -16.22 -8.62
CA SER A 9 5.07 -14.95 -9.34
C SER A 9 4.56 -13.79 -8.50
N ALA A 10 3.40 -13.95 -7.84
CA ALA A 10 2.87 -12.93 -6.94
C ALA A 10 3.86 -12.62 -5.81
N VAL A 11 4.41 -13.63 -5.12
CA VAL A 11 5.44 -13.43 -4.07
C VAL A 11 6.67 -12.69 -4.57
N ALA A 12 7.15 -13.02 -5.78
CA ALA A 12 8.27 -12.32 -6.39
C ALA A 12 7.93 -10.86 -6.69
N LEU A 13 6.75 -10.60 -7.27
CA LEU A 13 6.26 -9.25 -7.55
C LEU A 13 6.14 -8.42 -6.27
N ARG A 14 5.59 -8.99 -5.20
CA ARG A 14 5.45 -8.34 -3.89
C ARG A 14 6.80 -7.85 -3.38
N THR A 15 7.81 -8.72 -3.45
CA THR A 15 9.18 -8.40 -3.02
C THR A 15 9.81 -7.29 -3.87
N ALA A 16 9.49 -7.24 -5.17
CA ALA A 16 10.09 -6.30 -6.09
C ALA A 16 9.37 -4.94 -6.16
N LEU A 17 8.05 -4.92 -5.96
CA LEU A 17 7.19 -3.80 -6.32
C LEU A 17 6.57 -3.06 -5.14
N ILE A 18 6.24 -3.74 -4.03
CA ILE A 18 5.51 -3.10 -2.92
C ILE A 18 6.33 -1.96 -2.34
N GLY A 19 5.67 -0.82 -2.13
CA GLY A 19 6.29 0.39 -1.61
C GLY A 19 7.08 1.18 -2.64
N LYS A 20 7.13 0.72 -3.90
CA LYS A 20 7.82 1.43 -4.98
C LYS A 20 6.83 2.24 -5.80
N GLU A 21 7.27 3.42 -6.21
CA GLU A 21 6.50 4.30 -7.07
C GLU A 21 6.55 3.87 -8.52
N LEU A 22 5.41 4.02 -9.19
CA LEU A 22 5.27 3.80 -10.62
C LEU A 22 6.06 4.85 -11.39
N ILE A 23 7.07 4.42 -12.14
CA ILE A 23 7.79 5.29 -13.09
C ILE A 23 7.11 5.26 -14.45
N ARG A 24 6.73 4.06 -14.90
CA ARG A 24 6.10 3.87 -16.20
C ARG A 24 5.18 2.66 -16.20
N LEU A 25 4.03 2.82 -16.85
CA LEU A 25 3.13 1.72 -17.16
C LEU A 25 2.92 1.64 -18.67
N ASN A 26 3.05 0.44 -19.23
CA ASN A 26 2.63 0.13 -20.59
C ASN A 26 1.57 -0.97 -20.51
N THR A 27 0.39 -0.71 -21.06
CA THR A 27 -0.74 -1.64 -21.17
C THR A 27 -1.37 -1.50 -22.56
N PRO A 28 -2.21 -2.46 -22.99
CA PRO A 28 -3.04 -2.26 -24.17
C PRO A 28 -3.98 -1.06 -23.95
N LEU A 29 -4.28 -0.31 -25.01
CA LEU A 29 -5.19 0.85 -24.95
C LEU A 29 -6.60 0.48 -24.44
N SER A 30 -6.98 -0.79 -24.54
CA SER A 30 -8.27 -1.30 -24.07
C SER A 30 -8.33 -1.56 -22.56
N ALA A 31 -7.24 -1.39 -21.81
CA ALA A 31 -7.21 -1.72 -20.38
C ALA A 31 -8.15 -0.83 -19.55
N GLY A 32 -8.28 0.45 -19.88
CA GLY A 32 -9.10 1.42 -19.14
C GLY A 32 -8.27 2.58 -18.56
N PRO A 33 -8.72 3.23 -17.47
CA PRO A 33 -7.99 4.32 -16.83
C PRO A 33 -6.67 3.83 -16.22
N LEU A 34 -5.60 4.61 -16.38
CA LEU A 34 -4.28 4.23 -15.88
C LEU A 34 -4.02 4.85 -14.50
N PRO A 35 -3.26 4.17 -13.62
CA PRO A 35 -2.67 4.77 -12.43
C PRO A 35 -1.78 5.96 -12.80
N GLU A 36 -1.71 6.92 -11.89
CA GLU A 36 -0.83 8.08 -12.02
C GLU A 36 0.62 7.65 -11.85
N VAL A 37 1.51 8.21 -12.68
CA VAL A 37 2.97 8.10 -12.43
C VAL A 37 3.27 8.75 -11.07
N GLY A 38 4.11 8.08 -10.27
CA GLY A 38 4.39 8.46 -8.87
C GLY A 38 3.42 7.87 -7.84
N SER A 39 2.34 7.18 -8.25
CA SER A 39 1.54 6.39 -7.31
C SER A 39 2.34 5.19 -6.79
N THR A 40 2.15 4.84 -5.52
CA THR A 40 2.92 3.76 -4.87
C THR A 40 2.17 2.45 -4.98
N ILE A 41 2.86 1.38 -5.36
CA ILE A 41 2.25 0.04 -5.37
C ILE A 41 2.04 -0.40 -3.91
N GLU A 42 0.79 -0.52 -3.49
CA GLU A 42 0.40 -0.88 -2.13
C GLU A 42 0.28 -2.41 -1.97
N GLU A 43 -0.25 -3.08 -2.99
CA GLU A 43 -0.61 -4.48 -2.86
C GLU A 43 -0.43 -5.21 -4.20
N VAL A 44 -0.13 -6.51 -4.09
CA VAL A 44 -0.23 -7.43 -5.22
C VAL A 44 -1.12 -8.58 -4.75
N ARG A 45 -2.28 -8.74 -5.40
CA ARG A 45 -3.25 -9.81 -5.13
C ARG A 45 -3.15 -10.87 -6.22
N CYS A 46 -3.54 -12.08 -5.88
CA CYS A 46 -3.44 -13.27 -6.70
C CYS A 46 -4.68 -14.10 -6.41
N HIS A 47 -5.67 -14.01 -7.29
CA HIS A 47 -6.91 -14.77 -7.17
C HIS A 47 -7.10 -15.68 -8.38
N ASN A 48 -7.26 -16.98 -8.17
CA ASN A 48 -7.43 -17.98 -9.24
C ASN A 48 -6.30 -17.99 -10.29
N LYS A 49 -6.53 -17.31 -11.43
CA LYS A 49 -5.62 -17.15 -12.57
C LYS A 49 -5.31 -15.67 -12.87
N SER A 50 -5.73 -14.76 -12.01
CA SER A 50 -5.42 -13.35 -12.12
C SER A 50 -4.33 -12.95 -11.12
N ILE A 51 -3.51 -11.99 -11.54
CA ILE A 51 -2.70 -11.17 -10.66
C ILE A 51 -3.19 -9.75 -10.79
N GLU A 52 -3.43 -9.12 -9.64
CA GLU A 52 -3.78 -7.72 -9.52
C GLU A 52 -2.60 -6.97 -8.90
N ILE A 53 -2.26 -5.81 -9.47
CA ILE A 53 -1.35 -4.85 -8.86
C ILE A 53 -2.20 -3.65 -8.47
N VAL A 54 -2.13 -3.27 -7.21
CA VAL A 54 -2.96 -2.22 -6.62
C VAL A 54 -2.06 -1.07 -6.18
N TRP A 55 -2.45 0.13 -6.57
CA TRP A 55 -1.78 1.36 -6.16
C TRP A 55 -2.50 2.00 -4.99
N ASP A 56 -1.75 2.78 -4.22
CA ASP A 56 -2.17 3.44 -2.99
C ASP A 56 -3.23 4.54 -3.17
N ASP A 57 -3.53 4.89 -4.42
CA ASP A 57 -4.65 5.74 -4.84
C ASP A 57 -5.93 4.93 -5.18
N GLY A 58 -5.90 3.61 -5.00
CA GLY A 58 -7.00 2.69 -5.27
C GLY A 58 -7.15 2.27 -6.73
N MET A 59 -6.21 2.60 -7.62
CA MET A 59 -6.16 1.98 -8.95
C MET A 59 -5.74 0.51 -8.86
N VAL A 60 -6.37 -0.32 -9.68
CA VAL A 60 -6.08 -1.74 -9.82
C VAL A 60 -5.77 -2.04 -11.28
N LEU A 61 -4.69 -2.78 -11.51
CA LEU A 61 -4.38 -3.44 -12.78
C LEU A 61 -4.61 -4.94 -12.58
N GLU A 62 -5.62 -5.49 -13.22
CA GLU A 62 -5.87 -6.92 -13.27
C GLU A 62 -5.30 -7.55 -14.55
N THR A 63 -4.59 -8.66 -14.39
CA THR A 63 -4.09 -9.47 -15.50
C THR A 63 -4.54 -10.93 -15.35
N GLN A 64 -5.39 -11.41 -16.25
CA GLN A 64 -5.74 -12.84 -16.30
C GLN A 64 -4.74 -13.58 -17.18
N LEU A 65 -4.15 -14.67 -16.69
CA LEU A 65 -3.10 -15.40 -17.40
C LEU A 65 -3.64 -16.62 -18.16
N ARG A 66 -3.14 -16.80 -19.39
CA ARG A 66 -3.35 -18.04 -20.17
C ARG A 66 -2.43 -19.14 -19.65
N LEU A 67 -2.61 -20.36 -20.18
CA LEU A 67 -1.66 -21.45 -19.99
C LEU A 67 -0.26 -21.00 -20.47
N LEU A 68 0.76 -21.17 -19.61
CA LEU A 68 2.14 -20.69 -19.83
C LEU A 68 2.32 -19.15 -19.80
N GLY A 69 1.27 -18.40 -19.47
CA GLY A 69 1.38 -16.98 -19.14
C GLY A 69 2.10 -16.76 -17.82
N GLY A 70 2.72 -15.60 -17.66
CA GLY A 70 3.52 -15.34 -16.47
C GLY A 70 4.08 -13.93 -16.41
N TRP A 71 4.27 -13.48 -15.17
CA TRP A 71 5.03 -12.28 -14.84
C TRP A 71 6.52 -12.62 -14.72
N HIS A 72 7.35 -11.78 -15.32
CA HIS A 72 8.80 -11.86 -15.23
C HIS A 72 9.32 -10.57 -14.60
N LEU A 73 10.35 -10.69 -13.77
CA LEU A 73 11.05 -9.57 -13.17
C LEU A 73 12.43 -9.42 -13.79
N TYR A 74 12.79 -8.19 -14.10
CA TYR A 74 14.09 -7.78 -14.63
C TYR A 74 14.60 -6.59 -13.82
N ARG A 75 15.92 -6.44 -13.68
CA ARG A 75 16.51 -5.18 -13.21
C ARG A 75 16.44 -4.11 -14.31
N GLN A 76 16.44 -2.84 -13.91
CA GLN A 76 16.57 -1.75 -14.88
C GLN A 76 17.80 -1.94 -15.77
N GLY A 77 17.62 -1.83 -17.08
CA GLY A 77 18.68 -2.05 -18.07
C GLY A 77 19.10 -3.53 -18.31
N GLU A 78 18.50 -4.50 -17.61
CA GLU A 78 18.76 -5.92 -17.87
C GLU A 78 18.22 -6.32 -19.25
N VAL A 79 18.94 -7.21 -19.95
CA VAL A 79 18.47 -7.77 -21.23
C VAL A 79 17.41 -8.83 -20.97
N TRP A 80 16.25 -8.68 -21.60
CA TRP A 80 15.11 -9.56 -21.35
C TRP A 80 15.27 -10.92 -22.02
N LYS A 81 14.77 -11.96 -21.34
CA LYS A 81 14.75 -13.34 -21.87
C LYS A 81 13.70 -13.53 -22.97
N LYS A 82 12.72 -12.63 -23.04
CA LYS A 82 11.65 -12.61 -24.04
C LYS A 82 11.66 -11.27 -24.77
N PRO A 83 11.23 -11.23 -26.05
CA PRO A 83 11.09 -9.99 -26.79
C PRO A 83 10.18 -9.00 -26.05
N GLN A 84 10.61 -7.73 -25.91
CA GLN A 84 9.88 -6.70 -25.17
C GLN A 84 8.50 -6.40 -25.79
N ASP A 85 8.40 -6.45 -27.12
CA ASP A 85 7.18 -6.26 -27.89
C ASP A 85 6.13 -7.36 -27.68
N SER A 86 6.53 -8.53 -27.15
CA SER A 86 5.61 -9.60 -26.78
C SER A 86 4.99 -9.45 -25.39
N ALA A 87 5.44 -8.47 -24.60
CA ALA A 87 4.84 -8.16 -23.31
C ALA A 87 3.50 -7.45 -23.51
N HIS A 88 2.46 -7.94 -22.84
CA HIS A 88 1.15 -7.26 -22.83
C HIS A 88 1.13 -6.12 -21.82
N VAL A 89 1.86 -6.27 -20.71
CA VAL A 89 1.98 -5.25 -19.67
C VAL A 89 3.43 -5.10 -19.24
N VAL A 90 3.87 -3.87 -19.02
CA VAL A 90 5.17 -3.54 -18.43
C VAL A 90 4.96 -2.50 -17.33
N VAL A 91 5.35 -2.85 -16.11
CA VAL A 91 5.36 -1.97 -14.93
C VAL A 91 6.82 -1.68 -14.60
N GLU A 92 7.23 -0.43 -14.70
CA GLU A 92 8.57 0.02 -14.34
C GLU A 92 8.52 0.82 -13.04
N VAL A 93 9.41 0.45 -12.13
CA VAL A 93 9.70 1.13 -10.87
C VAL A 93 11.22 1.31 -10.75
N ASP A 94 11.69 2.01 -9.73
CA ASP A 94 13.10 2.43 -9.61
C ASP A 94 14.13 1.34 -9.94
N GLU A 95 14.11 0.20 -9.25
CA GLU A 95 15.11 -0.87 -9.48
C GLU A 95 14.63 -2.05 -10.36
N TRP A 96 13.35 -2.09 -10.69
CA TRP A 96 12.71 -3.28 -11.24
C TRP A 96 11.79 -2.96 -12.41
N VAL A 97 11.73 -3.89 -13.34
CA VAL A 97 10.75 -3.94 -14.41
C VAL A 97 9.99 -5.26 -14.33
N ALA A 98 8.68 -5.19 -14.12
CA ALA A 98 7.79 -6.33 -14.13
C ALA A 98 7.05 -6.40 -15.48
N ALA A 99 7.23 -7.50 -16.20
CA ALA A 99 6.63 -7.69 -17.52
C ALA A 99 5.69 -8.90 -17.52
N CYS A 100 4.45 -8.68 -17.94
CA CYS A 100 3.42 -9.71 -18.12
C CYS A 100 3.43 -10.22 -19.55
N PHE A 101 3.55 -11.54 -19.71
CA PHE A 101 3.48 -12.21 -21.01
C PHE A 101 2.29 -13.16 -21.07
N ASN A 102 1.65 -13.21 -22.25
CA ASN A 102 0.61 -14.19 -22.57
C ASN A 102 -0.59 -14.13 -21.59
N SER A 103 -1.08 -12.92 -21.32
CA SER A 103 -2.37 -12.70 -20.65
C SER A 103 -3.57 -12.92 -21.61
N SER A 104 -4.71 -13.35 -21.07
CA SER A 104 -5.99 -13.42 -21.79
C SER A 104 -6.73 -12.09 -21.78
N SER A 105 -6.66 -11.35 -20.68
CA SER A 105 -7.20 -10.01 -20.52
C SER A 105 -6.25 -9.15 -19.68
N VAL A 106 -6.35 -7.85 -19.89
CA VAL A 106 -5.71 -6.80 -19.10
C VAL A 106 -6.78 -5.74 -18.89
N GLU A 107 -7.13 -5.50 -17.64
CA GLU A 107 -8.14 -4.52 -17.27
C GLU A 107 -7.58 -3.63 -16.16
N THR A 108 -7.98 -2.37 -16.17
CA THR A 108 -7.64 -1.40 -15.14
C THR A 108 -8.91 -0.72 -14.65
N TYR A 109 -9.10 -0.70 -13.33
CA TYR A 109 -10.28 -0.15 -12.70
C TYR A 109 -9.93 0.43 -11.32
N ARG A 110 -10.87 1.14 -10.69
CA ARG A 110 -10.69 1.60 -9.30
C ARG A 110 -11.40 0.64 -8.35
N ASP A 111 -10.73 0.26 -7.28
CA ASP A 111 -11.41 -0.33 -6.14
C ASP A 111 -12.46 0.66 -5.64
N PHE A 112 -13.64 0.14 -5.30
CA PHE A 112 -14.72 0.97 -4.81
C PHE A 112 -14.33 1.59 -3.47
N ASP A 113 -14.32 2.92 -3.42
CA ASP A 113 -14.11 3.69 -2.20
C ASP A 113 -15.21 4.76 -2.13
N PRO A 114 -16.16 4.64 -1.20
CA PRO A 114 -17.30 5.54 -1.14
C PRO A 114 -16.84 6.99 -0.95
N ARG A 115 -15.72 7.24 -0.26
CA ARG A 115 -15.21 8.59 0.01
C ARG A 115 -14.53 9.25 -1.19
N ARG A 116 -14.16 8.47 -2.21
CA ARG A 116 -13.61 8.98 -3.48
C ARG A 116 -14.69 9.28 -4.52
N HIS A 117 -15.97 9.07 -4.19
CA HIS A 117 -17.04 9.24 -5.16
C HIS A 117 -17.19 10.72 -5.56
N PRO A 118 -17.22 11.08 -6.86
CA PRO A 118 -17.26 12.47 -7.32
C PRO A 118 -18.46 13.29 -6.79
N LEU A 119 -19.55 12.63 -6.39
CA LEU A 119 -20.71 13.28 -5.79
C LEU A 119 -20.45 13.86 -4.40
N LEU A 120 -19.34 13.51 -3.74
CA LEU A 120 -19.02 13.93 -2.37
C LEU A 120 -18.29 15.28 -2.29
N GLY A 121 -17.98 15.92 -3.40
CA GLY A 121 -17.39 17.25 -3.44
C GLY A 121 -16.23 17.38 -4.41
N THR A 122 -15.61 18.56 -4.41
CA THR A 122 -14.44 18.85 -5.23
C THR A 122 -13.17 18.31 -4.60
N LEU A 123 -12.22 17.91 -5.44
CA LEU A 123 -10.90 17.48 -4.99
C LEU A 123 -10.17 18.60 -4.21
N GLY A 124 -9.29 18.19 -3.30
CA GLY A 124 -8.35 19.05 -2.60
C GLY A 124 -7.16 19.46 -3.48
N PRO A 125 -6.30 20.36 -2.97
CA PRO A 125 -5.00 20.64 -3.59
C PRO A 125 -4.19 19.36 -3.83
N ASP A 126 -3.54 19.26 -4.99
CA ASP A 126 -2.62 18.17 -5.31
C ASP A 126 -1.24 18.44 -4.74
N LEU A 127 -0.87 17.67 -3.71
CA LEU A 127 0.40 17.83 -2.99
C LEU A 127 1.62 17.39 -3.82
N ARG A 128 1.44 16.79 -4.99
CA ARG A 128 2.53 16.56 -5.96
C ARG A 128 2.86 17.81 -6.77
N SER A 129 2.00 18.83 -6.74
CA SER A 129 2.33 20.13 -7.34
C SER A 129 3.24 20.94 -6.42
N ALA A 130 4.34 21.46 -6.96
CA ALA A 130 5.21 22.40 -6.24
C ALA A 130 4.50 23.70 -5.81
N SER A 131 3.33 23.99 -6.38
CA SER A 131 2.49 25.14 -6.03
C SER A 131 1.23 24.75 -5.25
N ALA A 132 1.22 23.59 -4.58
CA ALA A 132 0.09 23.14 -3.78
C ALA A 132 -0.24 24.14 -2.67
N ASP A 133 -1.53 24.42 -2.46
CA ASP A 133 -1.99 25.28 -1.37
C ASP A 133 -2.09 24.45 -0.07
N ILE A 134 -1.03 24.49 0.72
CA ILE A 134 -0.93 23.79 2.00
C ILE A 134 -1.96 24.31 3.01
N GLU A 135 -2.22 25.63 3.04
CA GLU A 135 -3.16 26.21 4.00
C GLU A 135 -4.60 25.83 3.66
N GLU A 136 -4.93 25.71 2.37
CA GLU A 136 -6.25 25.19 1.96
C GLU A 136 -6.48 23.76 2.47
N CYS A 137 -5.50 22.86 2.36
CA CYS A 137 -5.60 21.51 2.94
C CYS A 137 -5.82 21.57 4.46
N VAL A 138 -5.07 22.43 5.16
CA VAL A 138 -5.21 22.62 6.61
C VAL A 138 -6.60 23.17 6.96
N ASP A 139 -7.12 24.13 6.20
CA ASP A 139 -8.47 24.68 6.40
C ASP A 139 -9.53 23.61 6.21
N ARG A 140 -9.40 22.76 5.18
CA ARG A 140 -10.31 21.63 4.94
C ARG A 140 -10.23 20.60 6.09
N MET A 141 -9.04 20.28 6.61
CA MET A 141 -8.89 19.42 7.80
C MET A 141 -9.52 20.02 9.07
N MET A 142 -9.34 21.32 9.29
CA MET A 142 -9.93 22.01 10.44
C MET A 142 -11.45 22.14 10.32
N GLY A 143 -11.97 22.25 9.10
CA GLY A 143 -13.39 22.30 8.78
C GLY A 143 -14.06 20.92 8.59
N TYR A 144 -13.35 19.81 8.78
CA TYR A 144 -13.90 18.47 8.59
C TYR A 144 -15.13 18.24 9.48
N GLU A 145 -16.27 17.89 8.88
CA GLU A 145 -17.58 17.85 9.55
C GLU A 145 -17.64 16.77 10.65
N GLU A 146 -17.19 15.56 10.33
CA GLU A 146 -17.16 14.41 11.25
C GLU A 146 -15.93 14.50 12.16
N ARG A 147 -16.03 15.30 13.23
CA ARG A 147 -14.89 15.54 14.14
C ARG A 147 -14.36 14.29 14.85
N ASP A 148 -15.13 13.20 14.89
CA ASP A 148 -14.70 11.92 15.47
C ASP A 148 -14.07 10.96 14.46
N GLU A 149 -14.01 11.33 13.17
CA GLU A 149 -13.27 10.60 12.15
C GLU A 149 -11.77 10.59 12.47
N THR A 150 -11.15 9.46 12.15
CA THR A 150 -9.75 9.19 12.35
C THR A 150 -8.88 10.02 11.40
N ILE A 151 -7.73 10.47 11.89
CA ILE A 151 -6.77 11.23 11.09
C ILE A 151 -6.28 10.41 9.89
N SER A 152 -6.19 9.08 10.03
CA SER A 152 -5.82 8.19 8.92
C SER A 152 -6.84 8.20 7.77
N GLU A 153 -8.14 8.34 8.04
CA GLU A 153 -9.12 8.51 6.96
C GLU A 153 -9.11 9.93 6.41
N VAL A 154 -8.98 10.96 7.26
CA VAL A 154 -8.91 12.36 6.81
C VAL A 154 -7.71 12.60 5.88
N LEU A 155 -6.55 12.03 6.18
CA LEU A 155 -5.37 12.12 5.29
C LEU A 155 -5.57 11.40 3.96
N HIS A 156 -6.45 10.40 3.90
CA HIS A 156 -6.71 9.64 2.68
C HIS A 156 -7.83 10.23 1.82
N ASP A 157 -8.63 11.14 2.39
CA ASP A 157 -9.74 11.79 1.71
C ASP A 157 -9.22 12.77 0.64
N GLN A 158 -9.44 12.43 -0.63
CA GLN A 158 -8.99 13.21 -1.78
C GLN A 158 -9.71 14.57 -1.90
N ARG A 159 -10.78 14.80 -1.14
CA ARG A 159 -11.41 16.12 -0.99
C ARG A 159 -10.65 17.01 -0.03
N ILE A 160 -9.75 16.48 0.78
CA ILE A 160 -8.89 17.27 1.68
C ILE A 160 -7.56 17.57 1.00
N MET A 161 -6.93 16.54 0.44
CA MET A 161 -5.66 16.64 -0.27
C MET A 161 -5.54 15.50 -1.27
N VAL A 162 -5.03 15.81 -2.47
CA VAL A 162 -4.74 14.80 -3.48
C VAL A 162 -3.29 14.35 -3.35
N GLY A 163 -3.07 13.05 -3.55
CA GLY A 163 -1.74 12.42 -3.61
C GLY A 163 -1.35 11.62 -2.37
N VAL A 164 -2.02 11.80 -1.24
CA VAL A 164 -1.79 10.99 -0.04
C VAL A 164 -2.56 9.66 -0.14
N GLY A 165 -1.85 8.63 -0.59
CA GLY A 165 -2.34 7.25 -0.64
C GLY A 165 -2.21 6.51 0.69
N ASN A 166 -2.57 5.23 0.69
CA ASN A 166 -2.53 4.37 1.88
C ASN A 166 -1.11 4.15 2.43
N VAL A 167 -0.12 4.04 1.55
CA VAL A 167 1.29 3.92 1.96
C VAL A 167 1.73 5.22 2.64
N TYR A 168 1.55 6.35 1.96
CA TYR A 168 1.91 7.67 2.47
C TYR A 168 1.28 7.99 3.82
N ARG A 169 -0.02 7.74 4.03
CA ARG A 169 -0.65 8.02 5.34
C ARG A 169 -0.04 7.21 6.49
N CYS A 170 0.34 5.95 6.28
CA CYS A 170 0.99 5.14 7.32
C CYS A 170 2.31 5.77 7.74
N GLU A 171 3.06 6.23 6.75
CA GLU A 171 4.42 6.74 6.90
C GLU A 171 4.44 8.16 7.49
N ILE A 172 3.54 9.02 7.03
CA ILE A 172 3.31 10.37 7.58
C ILE A 172 2.93 10.27 9.07
N LEU A 173 1.95 9.41 9.40
CA LEU A 173 1.50 9.25 10.78
C LEU A 173 2.59 8.64 11.67
N TRP A 174 3.39 7.71 11.14
CA TRP A 174 4.56 7.20 11.84
C TRP A 174 5.55 8.33 12.11
N ALA A 175 5.91 9.11 11.08
CA ALA A 175 6.87 10.20 11.17
C ALA A 175 6.46 11.28 12.18
N CYS A 176 5.17 11.66 12.21
CA CYS A 176 4.62 12.62 13.17
C CYS A 176 4.26 12.03 14.54
N GLU A 177 4.48 10.73 14.76
CA GLU A 177 4.18 10.04 16.03
C GLU A 177 2.68 10.06 16.41
N ILE A 178 1.80 10.26 15.43
CA ILE A 178 0.36 10.35 15.64
C ILE A 178 -0.28 8.97 15.52
N HIS A 179 -1.11 8.62 16.50
CA HIS A 179 -1.87 7.37 16.46
C HIS A 179 -2.84 7.39 15.28
N PRO A 180 -2.94 6.34 14.45
CA PRO A 180 -3.79 6.41 13.24
C PRO A 180 -5.28 6.61 13.51
N TRP A 181 -5.75 6.11 14.66
CA TRP A 181 -7.11 6.33 15.18
C TRP A 181 -7.29 7.62 15.99
N ALA A 182 -6.29 8.50 16.03
CA ALA A 182 -6.47 9.83 16.59
C ALA A 182 -7.62 10.54 15.87
N GLN A 183 -8.51 11.20 16.60
CA GLN A 183 -9.66 11.86 15.99
C GLN A 183 -9.28 13.25 15.48
N ILE A 184 -9.70 13.63 14.28
CA ILE A 184 -9.40 14.96 13.71
C ILE A 184 -9.87 16.10 14.63
N GLY A 185 -10.92 15.86 15.42
CA GLY A 185 -11.42 16.72 16.50
C GLY A 185 -10.38 17.10 17.55
N THR A 186 -9.40 16.24 17.80
CA THR A 186 -8.37 16.41 18.85
C THR A 186 -7.12 17.15 18.36
N LEU A 187 -6.88 17.17 17.04
CA LEU A 187 -5.72 17.82 16.45
C LEU A 187 -5.87 19.34 16.42
N LYS A 188 -4.76 20.02 16.66
CA LYS A 188 -4.62 21.47 16.53
C LYS A 188 -4.22 21.81 15.09
N ARG A 189 -4.56 23.04 14.66
CA ARG A 189 -4.16 23.56 13.34
C ARG A 189 -2.67 23.41 13.05
N ALA A 190 -1.81 23.61 14.04
CA ALA A 190 -0.36 23.46 13.89
C ALA A 190 0.05 22.01 13.55
N GLU A 191 -0.61 21.02 14.17
CA GLU A 191 -0.36 19.59 13.90
C GLU A 191 -0.90 19.20 12.52
N CYS A 192 -2.09 19.70 12.14
CA CYS A 192 -2.61 19.52 10.77
C CYS A 192 -1.65 20.09 9.73
N ARG A 193 -1.10 21.29 9.97
CA ARG A 193 -0.11 21.90 9.08
C ARG A 193 1.16 21.06 8.96
N GLU A 194 1.67 20.54 10.07
CA GLU A 194 2.85 19.67 10.07
C GLU A 194 2.61 18.40 9.23
N LEU A 195 1.44 17.76 9.38
CA LEU A 195 1.05 16.60 8.59
C LEU A 195 1.00 16.90 7.08
N VAL A 196 0.33 17.98 6.68
CA VAL A 196 0.20 18.35 5.26
C VAL A 196 1.55 18.76 4.67
N GLN A 197 2.35 19.53 5.41
CA GLN A 197 3.67 19.95 4.98
C GLN A 197 4.59 18.76 4.76
N LEU A 198 4.61 17.81 5.71
CA LEU A 198 5.37 16.58 5.57
C LEU A 198 4.89 15.73 4.38
N ALA A 199 3.58 15.61 4.20
CA ALA A 199 3.00 14.91 3.06
C ALA A 199 3.46 15.50 1.73
N HIS A 200 3.43 16.83 1.61
CA HIS A 200 3.91 17.55 0.43
C HIS A 200 5.41 17.30 0.19
N GLU A 201 6.24 17.40 1.23
CA GLU A 201 7.69 17.17 1.11
C GLU A 201 8.01 15.73 0.66
N MET A 202 7.35 14.73 1.25
CA MET A 202 7.54 13.33 0.87
C MET A 202 7.14 13.11 -0.59
N LEU A 203 5.99 13.62 -1.01
CA LEU A 203 5.49 13.52 -2.39
C LEU A 203 6.36 14.29 -3.40
N GLN A 204 6.93 15.44 -3.04
CA GLN A 204 7.85 16.18 -3.92
C GLN A 204 9.18 15.44 -4.10
N SER A 205 9.66 14.77 -3.05
CA SER A 205 10.91 14.03 -3.09
C SER A 205 10.80 12.67 -3.78
N ASN A 206 9.57 12.24 -4.15
CA ASN A 206 9.26 10.86 -4.59
C ASN A 206 9.83 9.83 -3.59
N TYR A 207 9.79 10.18 -2.30
CA TYR A 207 10.48 9.44 -1.26
C TYR A 207 9.72 9.46 0.06
N VAL A 208 9.48 8.27 0.56
CA VAL A 208 9.01 8.06 1.92
C VAL A 208 10.24 8.06 2.85
N HIS A 209 10.52 9.18 3.52
CA HIS A 209 11.63 9.27 4.46
C HIS A 209 11.36 8.44 5.74
N PRO A 210 12.31 7.60 6.19
CA PRO A 210 12.51 7.44 7.62
C PRO A 210 13.04 8.76 8.16
N ALA A 211 12.36 9.39 9.11
CA ALA A 211 12.74 10.67 9.72
C ALA A 211 14.10 10.68 10.47
N HIS A 212 14.94 9.66 10.29
CA HIS A 212 16.30 9.61 10.80
C HIS A 212 17.28 9.38 9.65
N LYS A 213 17.97 10.46 9.26
CA LYS A 213 19.18 10.39 8.43
C LYS A 213 20.25 9.59 9.18
N SER A 214 20.40 8.30 8.91
CA SER A 214 21.70 7.66 9.07
C SER A 214 22.56 8.09 7.89
N ALA A 215 23.62 8.85 8.19
CA ALA A 215 24.70 9.10 7.27
C ALA A 215 25.41 7.77 7.01
N GLU A 216 25.03 7.08 5.93
CA GLU A 216 25.67 5.94 5.25
C GLU A 216 24.57 5.03 4.67
N GLY A 217 24.27 5.21 3.38
CA GLY A 217 23.35 4.36 2.63
C GLY A 217 21.89 4.83 2.66
N VAL A 218 21.38 5.26 1.50
CA VAL A 218 19.94 5.52 1.30
C VAL A 218 19.24 4.17 1.25
N THR A 219 18.57 3.78 2.33
CA THR A 219 17.72 2.58 2.34
C THR A 219 16.31 2.98 1.91
N HIS A 220 15.83 2.45 0.78
CA HIS A 220 14.44 2.58 0.30
C HIS A 220 13.44 1.78 1.15
N GLU A 221 13.73 1.58 2.43
CA GLU A 221 12.88 0.81 3.34
C GLU A 221 11.88 1.76 3.99
N LEU A 222 10.59 1.46 3.81
CA LEU A 222 9.48 2.13 4.47
C LEU A 222 9.63 2.03 5.99
N ALA A 223 9.14 2.99 6.77
CA ALA A 223 9.30 2.98 8.22
C ALA A 223 8.27 2.09 8.92
N ALA A 224 7.03 2.03 8.43
CA ALA A 224 5.93 1.28 9.04
C ALA A 224 5.21 0.35 8.05
N TYR A 225 4.89 0.81 6.85
CA TYR A 225 4.10 0.10 5.87
C TYR A 225 4.80 -1.19 5.41
N GLY A 226 4.06 -2.29 5.34
CA GLY A 226 4.60 -3.60 4.97
C GLY A 226 5.57 -4.22 5.99
N ARG A 227 5.81 -3.57 7.14
CA ARG A 227 6.76 -4.01 8.16
C ARG A 227 6.11 -4.72 9.36
N GLN A 228 4.92 -5.29 9.18
CA GLN A 228 4.23 -6.07 10.21
C GLN A 228 5.16 -7.08 10.90
N GLY A 229 5.15 -7.08 12.23
CA GLY A 229 5.96 -7.99 13.05
C GLY A 229 7.46 -7.70 13.02
N LYS A 230 7.92 -6.65 12.33
CA LYS A 230 9.29 -6.13 12.42
C LYS A 230 9.38 -5.11 13.55
N ALA A 231 10.58 -4.97 14.10
CA ALA A 231 10.89 -3.94 15.08
C ALA A 231 10.84 -2.54 14.44
N CYS A 232 10.14 -1.62 15.10
CA CYS A 232 10.11 -0.22 14.74
C CYS A 232 11.52 0.38 14.83
N HIS A 233 11.94 1.10 13.80
CA HIS A 233 13.27 1.72 13.76
C HIS A 233 13.45 2.83 14.81
N ARG A 234 12.35 3.39 15.33
CA ARG A 234 12.38 4.45 16.35
C ARG A 234 12.48 3.90 17.77
N CYS A 235 11.59 2.97 18.13
CA CYS A 235 11.42 2.54 19.53
C CYS A 235 11.60 1.03 19.76
N GLY A 236 11.81 0.23 18.70
CA GLY A 236 12.01 -1.22 18.80
C GLY A 236 10.74 -2.07 18.99
N ASP A 237 9.58 -1.46 19.26
CA ASP A 237 8.31 -2.19 19.40
C ASP A 237 7.86 -2.79 18.05
N LEU A 238 6.98 -3.79 18.06
CA LEU A 238 6.53 -4.47 16.85
C LEU A 238 5.51 -3.63 16.08
N ILE A 239 5.75 -3.44 14.79
CA ILE A 239 4.76 -2.84 13.88
C ILE A 239 3.53 -3.75 13.81
N ARG A 240 2.35 -3.16 14.04
CA ARG A 240 1.04 -3.79 13.98
C ARG A 240 0.35 -3.51 12.64
N VAL A 241 -0.65 -4.34 12.35
CA VAL A 241 -1.47 -4.26 11.16
C VAL A 241 -2.94 -4.44 11.52
N ALA A 242 -3.83 -3.71 10.86
CA ALA A 242 -5.28 -3.86 11.00
C ALA A 242 -5.99 -3.35 9.74
N HIS A 243 -7.23 -3.78 9.54
CA HIS A 243 -8.13 -3.16 8.57
C HIS A 243 -8.68 -1.85 9.15
N HIS A 244 -8.80 -0.84 8.30
CA HIS A 244 -9.16 0.51 8.71
C HIS A 244 -10.10 1.18 7.70
N GLY A 245 -11.03 1.98 8.22
CA GLY A 245 -12.00 2.73 7.42
C GLY A 245 -13.08 1.86 6.77
N GLU A 246 -14.03 2.52 6.11
CA GLU A 246 -15.14 1.86 5.42
C GLU A 246 -14.68 1.00 4.24
N ALA A 247 -13.59 1.40 3.58
CA ALA A 247 -12.95 0.63 2.51
C ALA A 247 -12.11 -0.56 3.03
N SER A 248 -12.05 -0.80 4.34
CA SER A 248 -11.33 -1.92 4.97
C SER A 248 -9.87 -2.04 4.51
N ARG A 249 -9.18 -0.91 4.32
CA ARG A 249 -7.80 -0.89 3.84
C ARG A 249 -6.84 -1.36 4.94
N VAL A 250 -5.80 -2.08 4.55
CA VAL A 250 -4.77 -2.54 5.49
C VAL A 250 -3.90 -1.34 5.91
N LEU A 251 -3.81 -1.10 7.21
CA LEU A 251 -3.07 -0.02 7.85
C LEU A 251 -1.96 -0.59 8.74
N TYR A 252 -0.78 0.02 8.70
CA TYR A 252 0.38 -0.37 9.50
C TYR A 252 0.77 0.76 10.45
N TRP A 253 1.13 0.43 11.69
CA TRP A 253 1.56 1.43 12.68
C TRP A 253 2.42 0.85 13.80
N CYS A 254 3.19 1.70 14.47
CA CYS A 254 3.93 1.37 15.67
C CYS A 254 3.15 1.78 16.93
N PRO A 255 2.67 0.85 17.76
CA PRO A 255 1.95 1.19 19.00
C PRO A 255 2.85 1.81 20.07
N GLY A 256 4.17 1.57 20.01
CA GLY A 256 5.13 2.05 21.01
C GLY A 256 5.53 3.51 20.85
N CYS A 257 5.46 4.08 19.64
CA CYS A 257 5.83 5.49 19.40
C CYS A 257 4.72 6.33 18.78
N GLN A 258 3.71 5.75 18.12
CA GLN A 258 2.57 6.52 17.63
C GLN A 258 1.53 6.69 18.74
N THR A 259 1.86 7.53 19.73
CA THR A 259 1.07 7.70 20.95
C THR A 259 0.35 9.04 21.04
N ALA A 260 0.68 10.01 20.17
CA ALA A 260 0.00 11.30 20.18
C ALA A 260 -1.47 11.12 19.80
N HIS A 261 -2.35 11.78 20.57
CA HIS A 261 -3.80 11.71 20.41
C HIS A 261 -4.35 10.28 20.40
N GLN A 262 -3.72 9.35 21.13
CA GLN A 262 -4.23 7.98 21.29
C GLN A 262 -5.75 8.00 21.51
N PRO A 263 -6.50 7.11 20.83
CA PRO A 263 -7.96 7.14 20.87
C PRO A 263 -8.38 7.11 22.33
N LEU A 264 -9.09 8.16 22.76
CA LEU A 264 -9.70 8.23 24.09
C LEU A 264 -10.46 6.92 24.29
N VAL A 265 -9.97 6.09 25.19
CA VAL A 265 -10.33 4.67 25.35
C VAL A 265 -11.83 4.44 25.09
N ARG A 266 -12.19 3.91 23.93
CA ARG A 266 -13.52 3.33 23.71
C ARG A 266 -13.43 1.84 24.08
N PRO A 267 -14.37 1.30 24.88
CA PRO A 267 -14.38 -0.12 25.29
C PRO A 267 -14.42 -1.11 24.11
N ASN A 268 -14.75 -0.63 22.90
CA ASN A 268 -14.89 -1.43 21.68
C ASN A 268 -13.70 -1.28 20.73
N PHE A 269 -12.55 -0.76 21.17
CA PHE A 269 -11.30 -1.02 20.46
C PHE A 269 -10.93 -2.48 20.70
N THR A 270 -11.56 -3.36 19.94
CA THR A 270 -11.07 -4.71 19.75
C THR A 270 -9.95 -4.56 18.73
N PRO A 271 -8.65 -4.59 19.09
CA PRO A 271 -7.66 -4.98 18.11
C PRO A 271 -8.16 -6.34 17.64
N LEU A 272 -8.57 -6.44 16.38
CA LEU A 272 -9.02 -7.70 15.83
C LEU A 272 -7.98 -8.74 16.25
N SER A 273 -8.41 -9.65 17.14
CA SER A 273 -7.87 -10.98 17.12
C SER A 273 -7.90 -11.41 15.66
N ILE A 274 -6.86 -12.12 15.27
CA ILE A 274 -6.77 -12.83 14.00
C ILE A 274 -8.05 -13.68 13.88
N ASP A 275 -9.17 -13.11 13.41
CA ASP A 275 -10.45 -13.78 13.42
C ASP A 275 -10.55 -14.58 12.14
N ARG A 276 -10.64 -15.89 12.40
CA ARG A 276 -10.47 -17.03 11.51
C ARG A 276 -11.73 -17.33 10.71
N ASP A 277 -12.55 -16.34 10.37
CA ASP A 277 -13.76 -16.57 9.59
C ASP A 277 -13.40 -16.61 8.10
N GLY A 278 -12.98 -17.81 7.69
CA GLY A 278 -12.50 -18.15 6.37
C GLY A 278 -13.59 -18.01 5.30
N MET A 279 -13.32 -17.15 4.31
CA MET A 279 -13.29 -17.47 2.89
C MET A 279 -13.04 -16.18 2.10
N TYR A 280 -11.78 -15.91 1.75
CA TYR A 280 -11.33 -15.39 0.44
C TYR A 280 -9.80 -15.42 0.45
N VAL A 281 -9.21 -16.41 -0.22
CA VAL A 281 -7.75 -16.62 -0.22
C VAL A 281 -7.12 -15.67 -1.24
N ASP A 282 -6.58 -14.57 -0.71
CA ASP A 282 -5.18 -14.15 -0.83
C ASP A 282 -4.94 -13.09 0.27
N GLN A 283 -4.60 -13.57 1.47
CA GLN A 283 -4.02 -12.75 2.54
C GLN A 283 -2.75 -12.11 1.95
N HIS A 284 -2.25 -10.89 2.20
CA HIS A 284 -0.90 -10.44 1.75
C HIS A 284 0.18 -10.21 2.85
N PRO A 285 -0.17 -10.24 4.12
CA PRO A 285 -0.50 -11.48 4.83
C PRO A 285 -0.48 -12.84 4.04
N ALA A 286 0.09 -12.93 2.82
CA ALA A 286 0.02 -14.00 1.81
C ALA A 286 1.03 -15.05 2.08
N ALA A 287 2.15 -14.59 2.60
CA ALA A 287 3.16 -15.46 3.11
C ALA A 287 2.91 -15.82 4.57
N GLN A 288 1.82 -15.40 5.22
CA GLN A 288 1.47 -15.98 6.52
C GLN A 288 0.86 -17.39 6.37
N MET A 289 0.09 -17.67 5.31
CA MET A 289 -0.39 -19.05 4.99
C MET A 289 0.71 -19.97 4.43
N PHE A 290 1.69 -19.46 3.69
CA PHE A 290 2.73 -20.33 3.11
C PHE A 290 3.59 -21.00 4.19
N MET A 291 3.77 -20.36 5.35
CA MET A 291 4.51 -20.94 6.47
C MET A 291 3.72 -22.01 7.26
N GLN A 292 2.38 -22.02 7.29
CA GLN A 292 1.65 -23.07 8.04
C GLN A 292 1.52 -24.41 7.28
N ASP A 293 1.37 -24.40 5.95
CA ASP A 293 1.27 -25.63 5.15
C ASP A 293 2.63 -26.32 4.91
N VAL A 294 3.72 -25.56 4.87
CA VAL A 294 5.08 -26.16 4.90
C VAL A 294 5.36 -26.80 6.26
N ILE A 295 4.80 -26.26 7.34
CA ILE A 295 4.92 -26.81 8.71
C ILE A 295 4.08 -28.09 8.87
N SER A 296 2.85 -28.14 8.33
CA SER A 296 1.98 -29.35 8.43
C SER A 296 2.42 -30.49 7.50
N ALA A 297 2.94 -30.17 6.30
CA ALA A 297 3.47 -31.17 5.37
C ALA A 297 4.76 -31.85 5.87
N ARG A 298 5.51 -31.21 6.79
CA ARG A 298 6.70 -31.78 7.45
C ARG A 298 6.39 -32.53 8.75
N GLY A 299 5.26 -32.25 9.41
CA GLY A 299 4.86 -32.91 10.65
C GLY A 299 4.37 -34.35 10.49
N ASN A 300 3.62 -34.66 9.43
CA ASN A 300 3.07 -36.00 9.19
C ASN A 300 3.98 -36.93 8.35
N SER A 301 5.10 -36.42 7.86
CA SER A 301 6.09 -37.20 7.10
C SER A 301 7.32 -37.59 7.94
N GLN A 302 7.35 -37.23 9.22
CA GLN A 302 8.38 -37.63 10.20
C GLN A 302 7.86 -38.54 11.32
N HIS A 303 6.77 -39.28 11.10
CA HIS A 303 6.60 -40.59 11.75
C HIS A 303 7.00 -41.67 10.74
N ASN A 304 8.33 -41.75 10.59
CA ASN A 304 9.09 -42.85 10.01
C ASN A 304 8.55 -44.19 10.51
N THR A 305 8.28 -45.13 9.61
CA THR A 305 9.24 -46.22 9.31
C THR A 305 9.92 -46.77 10.57
N HIS A 306 9.23 -47.74 11.18
CA HIS A 306 9.81 -48.95 11.74
C HIS A 306 8.87 -50.12 11.44
#